data_AF-A0A2N3L7X7-F1
#
_entry.id   AF-A0A2N3L7X7-F1
#
_cell.length_a   1.000
_cell.length_b   1.000
_cell.length_c   1.000
_cell.angle_alpha   90.00
_cell.angle_beta   90.00
_cell.angle_gamma   90.00
#
_symmetry.space_group_name_H-M   'P 1'
#
loop_
_entity.id
_entity.type
_entity.pdbx_description
1 polymer ?
#
loop_
_entity_poly.entity_id
_entity_poly.type
_entity_poly.pdbx_seq_one_letter_code
_entity_poly.pdbx_strand_id
1 'polypeptide(L)'
;MTFFSKFSQTAFHTFGKKSRSLMAASVLSAAIGLGAITSLTLLPNAAHAQSADISPEMIKKIETYMGDITTLRADFVQISSDGGAAEGKLYMQRPGKMRFEYNPPAQILLVSTGHDFIYYDKEINAPTYFDIDETPAGIILAENISLTDKVKIVDYRRTAETIRVELVRKSDPGAGSVTLVFAESPMQLRQWIVTDPTGIETTVTLFNTEEHVSLDPELFKFDRIWPNQRN
;
A
#
# COMPACT_ATOMS: atom_id res chain seq x y z
N MET A 1 -34.25 15.94 -18.57
CA MET A 1 -34.67 16.55 -17.30
C MET A 1 -33.47 16.57 -16.39
N THR A 2 -32.94 17.78 -16.22
CA THR A 2 -31.75 18.14 -15.44
C THR A 2 -32.15 18.28 -13.98
N PHE A 3 -31.33 17.84 -13.03
CA PHE A 3 -31.12 18.58 -11.77
C PHE A 3 -29.75 18.25 -11.18
N PHE A 4 -28.97 19.31 -11.00
CA PHE A 4 -27.65 19.39 -10.39
C PHE A 4 -27.77 20.04 -9.00
N SER A 5 -26.64 20.00 -8.28
CA SER A 5 -26.17 20.86 -7.16
C SER A 5 -26.14 20.14 -5.81
N LYS A 6 -25.10 20.29 -4.96
CA LYS A 6 -24.31 21.50 -4.65
C LYS A 6 -23.09 21.14 -3.78
N PHE A 7 -21.94 21.78 -3.97
CA PHE A 7 -20.90 22.19 -2.99
C PHE A 7 -19.74 22.78 -3.83
N SER A 8 -19.01 23.86 -3.51
CA SER A 8 -19.21 25.17 -2.87
C SER A 8 -18.13 26.09 -3.48
N GLN A 9 -18.32 27.42 -3.48
CA GLN A 9 -17.45 28.43 -4.11
C GLN A 9 -16.23 28.85 -3.26
N THR A 10 -15.11 29.17 -3.93
CA THR A 10 -14.21 30.34 -3.74
C THR A 10 -13.20 30.34 -4.91
N ALA A 11 -13.31 31.19 -5.96
CA ALA A 11 -12.79 32.57 -6.12
C ALA A 11 -11.23 32.64 -6.08
N PHE A 12 -10.45 33.17 -7.03
CA PHE A 12 -10.58 34.24 -8.03
C PHE A 12 -9.62 34.01 -9.23
N HIS A 13 -10.02 34.50 -10.40
CA HIS A 13 -9.17 34.74 -11.58
C HIS A 13 -8.32 36.02 -11.40
N THR A 14 -7.08 36.02 -11.90
CA THR A 14 -6.60 37.14 -12.74
C THR A 14 -5.43 36.74 -13.64
N PHE A 15 -5.55 37.14 -14.90
CA PHE A 15 -4.60 36.96 -15.99
C PHE A 15 -3.67 38.19 -16.06
N GLY A 16 -2.38 38.02 -16.33
CA GLY A 16 -1.45 39.15 -16.46
C GLY A 16 -0.18 38.79 -17.24
N LYS A 17 -0.17 39.14 -18.53
CA LYS A 17 0.95 39.00 -19.48
C LYS A 17 1.81 40.28 -19.46
N LYS A 18 3.14 40.12 -19.65
CA LYS A 18 4.13 41.01 -20.33
C LYS A 18 5.36 41.40 -19.50
N SER A 19 6.52 40.93 -19.99
CA SER A 19 7.78 41.63 -20.28
C SER A 19 7.94 43.07 -19.75
N ARG A 20 9.09 43.37 -19.12
CA ARG A 20 10.16 44.24 -19.67
C ARG A 20 11.32 44.43 -18.66
N SER A 21 12.51 44.50 -19.24
CA SER A 21 13.83 44.82 -18.67
C SER A 21 13.93 46.19 -17.99
N LEU A 22 14.90 46.37 -17.08
CA LEU A 22 16.13 47.18 -17.26
C LEU A 22 16.79 47.58 -15.92
N MET A 23 18.13 47.50 -15.95
CA MET A 23 19.12 48.45 -15.41
C MET A 23 19.42 48.55 -13.91
N ALA A 24 20.70 48.26 -13.62
CA ALA A 24 21.69 49.06 -12.88
C ALA A 24 21.46 49.29 -11.36
N ALA A 25 22.45 49.39 -10.49
CA ALA A 25 23.87 49.65 -10.66
C ALA A 25 24.68 49.06 -9.49
N SER A 26 25.92 48.75 -9.82
CA SER A 26 27.10 48.54 -9.00
C SER A 26 27.24 49.38 -7.73
N VAL A 27 27.77 48.76 -6.66
CA VAL A 27 28.84 49.35 -5.85
C VAL A 27 29.92 48.29 -5.62
N LEU A 28 31.11 48.56 -6.16
CA LEU A 28 32.37 47.92 -5.82
C LEU A 28 32.68 48.14 -4.34
N SER A 29 33.14 47.10 -3.65
CA SER A 29 34.13 47.28 -2.60
C SER A 29 35.13 46.14 -2.68
N ALA A 30 36.34 46.53 -3.10
CA ALA A 30 37.52 45.71 -3.09
C ALA A 30 37.97 45.49 -1.64
N ALA A 31 38.22 44.23 -1.28
CA ALA A 31 39.14 43.89 -0.20
C ALA A 31 39.87 42.62 -0.61
N ILE A 32 41.13 42.81 -1.00
CA ILE A 32 42.11 41.76 -1.20
C ILE A 32 42.46 41.20 0.18
N GLY A 33 42.09 39.95 0.41
CA GLY A 33 42.50 39.17 1.57
C GLY A 33 42.74 37.74 1.13
N LEU A 34 44.01 37.35 1.03
CA LEU A 34 44.44 35.98 0.77
C LEU A 34 43.92 35.05 1.88
N GLY A 35 43.03 34.15 1.49
CA GLY A 35 42.56 33.06 2.33
C GLY A 35 41.78 32.09 1.46
N ALA A 36 42.49 31.16 0.83
CA ALA A 36 41.88 30.09 0.06
C ALA A 36 41.14 29.15 1.02
N ILE A 37 39.86 29.43 1.27
CA ILE A 37 38.93 28.47 1.85
C ILE A 37 38.27 27.78 0.66
N THR A 38 38.86 26.67 0.23
CA THR A 38 38.21 25.74 -0.70
C THR A 38 36.97 25.18 0.00
N SER A 39 35.82 25.81 -0.19
CA SER A 39 34.53 25.28 0.23
C SER A 39 34.27 24.00 -0.55
N LEU A 40 34.57 22.86 0.08
CA LEU A 40 34.23 21.54 -0.41
C LEU A 40 32.70 21.41 -0.30
N THR A 41 31.99 21.74 -1.38
CA THR A 41 30.55 21.49 -1.47
C THR A 41 30.33 19.99 -1.56
N LEU A 42 30.14 19.34 -0.41
CA LEU A 42 29.60 17.99 -0.29
C LEU A 42 28.16 18.04 -0.81
N LEU A 43 27.98 17.77 -2.11
CA LEU A 43 26.66 17.49 -2.65
C LEU A 43 26.18 16.19 -1.99
N PRO A 44 25.00 16.16 -1.35
CA PRO A 44 24.43 14.92 -0.86
C PRO A 44 24.18 14.04 -2.09
N ASN A 45 24.92 12.94 -2.19
CA ASN A 45 24.67 11.90 -3.16
C ASN A 45 23.33 11.28 -2.76
N ALA A 46 22.23 11.82 -3.30
CA ALA A 46 20.93 11.19 -3.19
C ALA A 46 21.06 9.84 -3.89
N ALA A 47 21.26 8.78 -3.08
CA ALA A 47 21.26 7.41 -3.54
C ALA A 47 19.93 7.18 -4.24
N HIS A 48 19.93 7.32 -5.57
CA HIS A 48 18.86 6.82 -6.40
C HIS A 48 18.90 5.31 -6.18
N ALA A 49 17.94 4.81 -5.41
CA ALA A 49 17.66 3.38 -5.36
C ALA A 49 17.30 2.98 -6.79
N GLN A 50 18.31 2.50 -7.53
CA GLN A 50 18.16 1.98 -8.87
C GLN A 50 17.26 0.75 -8.77
N SER A 51 16.20 0.71 -9.58
CA SER A 51 15.43 -0.52 -9.81
C SER A 51 16.43 -1.59 -10.25
N ALA A 52 16.64 -2.60 -9.40
CA ALA A 52 17.54 -3.70 -9.73
C ALA A 52 16.74 -4.77 -10.47
N ASP A 53 17.39 -5.50 -11.37
CA ASP A 53 16.81 -6.75 -11.86
C ASP A 53 16.79 -7.75 -10.70
N ILE A 54 15.59 -8.24 -10.36
CA ILE A 54 15.42 -9.25 -9.33
C ILE A 54 15.97 -10.59 -9.83
N SER A 55 16.81 -11.25 -9.02
CA SER A 55 17.38 -12.54 -9.41
C SER A 55 16.36 -13.68 -9.25
N PRO A 56 16.45 -14.76 -10.03
CA PRO A 56 15.59 -15.93 -9.87
C PRO A 56 15.63 -16.54 -8.46
N GLU A 57 16.78 -16.47 -7.79
CA GLU A 57 16.96 -16.95 -6.41
C GLU A 57 16.16 -16.10 -5.42
N MET A 58 16.12 -14.78 -5.62
CA MET A 58 15.32 -13.88 -4.79
C MET A 58 13.83 -14.09 -5.00
N ILE A 59 13.38 -14.25 -6.25
CA ILE A 59 11.98 -14.62 -6.56
C ILE A 59 11.61 -15.89 -5.79
N LYS A 60 12.40 -16.95 -5.92
CA LYS A 60 12.17 -18.23 -5.24
C LYS A 60 12.16 -18.07 -3.73
N LYS A 61 13.04 -17.24 -3.16
CA LYS A 61 13.09 -16.95 -1.71
C LYS A 61 11.77 -16.33 -1.24
N ILE A 62 11.25 -15.34 -1.97
CA ILE A 62 9.98 -14.68 -1.63
C ILE A 62 8.80 -15.64 -1.80
N GLU A 63 8.73 -16.38 -2.92
CA GLU A 63 7.68 -17.36 -3.16
C GLU A 63 7.66 -18.45 -2.08
N THR A 64 8.84 -18.92 -1.65
CA THR A 64 8.97 -19.90 -0.56
C THR A 64 8.48 -19.31 0.76
N TYR A 65 8.97 -18.12 1.13
CA TYR A 65 8.54 -17.45 2.36
C TYR A 65 7.02 -17.24 2.39
N MET A 66 6.45 -16.66 1.33
CA MET A 66 5.00 -16.44 1.26
C MET A 66 4.24 -17.77 1.27
N GLY A 67 4.76 -18.78 0.55
CA GLY A 67 4.22 -20.13 0.48
C GLY A 67 4.11 -20.81 1.84
N ASP A 68 5.12 -20.62 2.70
CA ASP A 68 5.20 -21.23 4.04
C ASP A 68 4.19 -20.63 5.03
N ILE A 69 3.72 -19.41 4.82
CA ILE A 69 2.73 -18.77 5.71
C ILE A 69 1.36 -19.40 5.45
N THR A 70 0.98 -20.37 6.28
CA THR A 70 -0.34 -21.01 6.23
C THR A 70 -1.37 -20.27 7.08
N THR A 71 -0.97 -19.83 8.27
CA THR A 71 -1.80 -19.02 9.17
C THR A 71 -0.99 -17.83 9.68
N LEU A 72 -1.67 -16.70 9.85
CA LEU A 72 -1.06 -15.48 10.36
C LEU A 72 -2.07 -14.68 11.18
N ARG A 73 -1.61 -14.12 12.29
CA ARG A 73 -2.29 -13.07 13.05
C ARG A 73 -1.37 -11.86 13.13
N ALA A 74 -1.91 -10.66 12.94
CA ALA A 74 -1.18 -9.42 13.14
C ALA A 74 -2.12 -8.30 13.57
N ASP A 75 -1.57 -7.26 14.19
CA ASP A 75 -2.21 -5.95 14.22
C ASP A 75 -1.84 -5.22 12.92
N PHE A 76 -2.73 -4.35 12.42
CA PHE A 76 -2.46 -3.56 11.23
C PHE A 76 -2.74 -2.08 11.44
N VAL A 77 -2.01 -1.26 10.68
CA VAL A 77 -2.34 0.15 10.43
C VAL A 77 -2.47 0.33 8.92
N GLN A 78 -3.63 0.79 8.49
CA GLN A 78 -3.91 1.23 7.14
C GLN A 78 -3.78 2.75 7.04
N ILE A 79 -3.08 3.22 6.01
CA ILE A 79 -3.03 4.62 5.61
C ILE A 79 -3.57 4.75 4.19
N SER A 80 -4.57 5.60 4.02
CA SER A 80 -5.15 5.98 2.74
C SER A 80 -4.40 7.17 2.12
N SER A 81 -4.54 7.37 0.81
CA SER A 81 -3.86 8.44 0.07
C SER A 81 -4.21 9.87 0.54
N ASP A 82 -5.37 10.05 1.17
CA ASP A 82 -5.82 11.31 1.78
C ASP A 82 -5.25 11.55 3.19
N GLY A 83 -4.44 10.63 3.70
CA GLY A 83 -3.89 10.65 5.05
C GLY A 83 -4.80 10.05 6.12
N GLY A 84 -5.99 9.55 5.74
CA GLY A 84 -6.85 8.79 6.63
C GLY A 84 -6.14 7.56 7.17
N ALA A 85 -6.25 7.32 8.48
CA ALA A 85 -5.64 6.19 9.15
C ALA A 85 -6.70 5.32 9.82
N ALA A 86 -6.52 4.02 9.73
CA ALA A 86 -7.34 3.05 10.44
C ALA A 86 -6.46 1.93 10.96
N GLU A 87 -6.85 1.32 12.07
CA GLU A 87 -6.11 0.22 12.68
C GLU A 87 -7.04 -0.93 13.02
N GLY A 88 -6.48 -2.10 13.26
CA GLY A 88 -7.28 -3.26 13.58
C GLY A 88 -6.47 -4.54 13.67
N LYS A 89 -7.17 -5.66 13.52
CA LYS A 89 -6.59 -7.01 13.55
C LYS A 89 -6.75 -7.70 12.22
N LEU A 90 -5.68 -8.35 11.79
CA LEU A 90 -5.61 -9.21 10.63
C LEU A 90 -5.54 -10.67 11.09
N TYR A 91 -6.39 -11.50 10.50
CA TYR A 91 -6.29 -12.94 10.55
C TYR A 91 -6.25 -13.48 9.13
N MET A 92 -5.37 -14.44 8.88
CA MET A 92 -5.24 -15.05 7.57
C MET A 92 -5.06 -16.55 7.74
N GLN A 93 -5.77 -17.30 6.89
CA GLN A 93 -5.59 -18.73 6.73
C GLN A 93 -5.60 -19.04 5.23
N ARG A 94 -4.46 -19.46 4.71
CA ARG A 94 -4.36 -19.85 3.30
C ARG A 94 -4.91 -21.27 3.08
N PRO A 95 -5.48 -21.56 1.90
CA PRO A 95 -5.77 -20.61 0.82
C PRO A 95 -7.05 -19.79 1.06
N GLY A 96 -7.08 -18.58 0.52
CA GLY A 96 -8.33 -17.82 0.30
C GLY A 96 -9.04 -17.23 1.52
N LYS A 97 -8.62 -17.49 2.77
CA LYS A 97 -9.32 -16.95 3.94
C LYS A 97 -8.55 -15.82 4.60
N MET A 98 -9.26 -14.73 4.87
CA MET A 98 -8.70 -13.54 5.48
C MET A 98 -9.77 -12.76 6.23
N ARG A 99 -9.39 -12.04 7.27
CA ARG A 99 -10.27 -11.17 8.03
C ARG A 99 -9.50 -9.92 8.47
N PHE A 100 -9.96 -8.75 8.06
CA PHE A 100 -9.59 -7.47 8.68
C PHE A 100 -10.74 -7.00 9.54
N GLU A 101 -10.48 -6.88 10.83
CA GLU A 101 -11.40 -6.33 11.79
C GLU A 101 -10.89 -4.97 12.26
N TYR A 102 -11.55 -3.90 11.83
CA TYR A 102 -11.17 -2.54 12.14
C TYR A 102 -11.58 -2.18 13.57
N ASN A 103 -10.72 -1.44 14.27
CA ASN A 103 -11.00 -0.90 15.58
C ASN A 103 -11.97 0.30 15.47
N PRO A 104 -12.77 0.58 16.52
CA PRO A 104 -13.57 1.80 16.59
C PRO A 104 -12.72 3.08 16.37
N PRO A 105 -13.27 4.13 15.74
CA PRO A 105 -14.68 4.29 15.39
C PRO A 105 -15.10 3.61 14.09
N ALA A 106 -14.18 3.06 13.30
CA ALA A 106 -14.51 2.38 12.06
C ALA A 106 -15.23 1.04 12.38
N GLN A 107 -16.48 0.91 11.98
CA GLN A 107 -17.25 -0.34 12.17
C GLN A 107 -17.21 -1.18 10.88
N ILE A 108 -16.00 -1.41 10.37
CA ILE A 108 -15.76 -2.09 9.09
C ILE A 108 -15.23 -3.51 9.36
N LEU A 109 -15.74 -4.48 8.61
CA LEU A 109 -15.22 -5.83 8.54
C LEU A 109 -14.92 -6.16 7.07
N LEU A 110 -13.69 -6.55 6.76
CA LEU A 110 -13.37 -7.22 5.50
C LEU A 110 -13.15 -8.68 5.81
N VAL A 111 -13.86 -9.57 5.12
CA VAL A 111 -13.72 -11.02 5.32
C VAL A 111 -13.74 -11.75 3.99
N SER A 112 -12.78 -12.66 3.82
CA SER A 112 -12.79 -13.60 2.72
C SER A 112 -13.04 -15.01 3.23
N THR A 113 -13.98 -15.68 2.59
CA THR A 113 -14.47 -17.01 2.95
C THR A 113 -13.86 -18.13 2.10
N GLY A 114 -12.91 -17.79 1.21
CA GLY A 114 -12.25 -18.71 0.27
C GLY A 114 -12.45 -18.35 -1.20
N HIS A 115 -13.63 -17.81 -1.55
CA HIS A 115 -13.98 -17.40 -2.91
C HIS A 115 -14.41 -15.94 -2.97
N ASP A 116 -15.27 -15.53 -2.04
CA ASP A 116 -15.76 -14.15 -1.96
C ASP A 116 -14.87 -13.30 -1.06
N PHE A 117 -14.73 -12.03 -1.41
CA PHE A 117 -14.20 -10.99 -0.54
C PHE A 117 -15.34 -10.03 -0.17
N ILE A 118 -15.65 -9.92 1.11
CA ILE A 118 -16.83 -9.20 1.62
C ILE A 118 -16.37 -7.98 2.39
N TYR A 119 -16.75 -6.79 1.92
CA TYR A 119 -16.70 -5.56 2.69
C TYR A 119 -18.02 -5.38 3.42
N TYR A 120 -18.00 -5.29 4.74
CA TYR A 120 -19.20 -5.13 5.56
C TYR A 120 -19.10 -3.89 6.43
N ASP A 121 -19.95 -2.92 6.12
CA ASP A 121 -20.21 -1.77 6.98
C ASP A 121 -21.27 -2.17 8.02
N LYS A 122 -20.83 -2.31 9.27
CA LYS A 122 -21.69 -2.71 10.40
C LYS A 122 -22.65 -1.59 10.81
N GLU A 123 -22.35 -0.33 10.51
CA GLU A 123 -23.19 0.82 10.91
C GLU A 123 -24.53 0.81 10.18
N ILE A 124 -24.47 0.60 8.88
CA ILE A 124 -25.65 0.55 8.00
C ILE A 124 -26.06 -0.89 7.66
N ASN A 125 -25.35 -1.87 8.20
CA ASN A 125 -25.60 -3.29 8.00
C ASN A 125 -25.61 -3.67 6.50
N ALA A 126 -24.61 -3.22 5.74
CA ALA A 126 -24.55 -3.38 4.29
C ALA A 126 -23.29 -4.17 3.84
N PRO A 127 -23.44 -5.43 3.40
CA PRO A 127 -22.35 -6.17 2.78
C PRO A 127 -22.21 -5.84 1.28
N THR A 128 -20.98 -5.72 0.81
CA THR A 128 -20.59 -5.63 -0.60
C THR A 128 -19.66 -6.79 -0.91
N TYR A 129 -19.92 -7.49 -2.01
CA TYR A 129 -19.19 -8.69 -2.43
C TYR A 129 -18.30 -8.37 -3.63
N PHE A 130 -17.09 -8.90 -3.60
CA PHE A 130 -16.09 -8.84 -4.67
C PHE A 130 -15.54 -10.23 -4.92
N ASP A 131 -15.12 -10.51 -6.15
CA ASP A 131 -14.29 -11.68 -6.43
C ASP A 131 -12.90 -11.44 -5.84
N ILE A 132 -12.38 -12.39 -5.06
CA ILE A 132 -11.07 -12.26 -4.44
C ILE A 132 -9.95 -12.07 -5.46
N ASP A 133 -10.09 -12.67 -6.65
CA ASP A 133 -9.10 -12.58 -7.74
C ASP A 133 -9.00 -11.17 -8.34
N GLU A 134 -10.06 -10.36 -8.18
CA GLU A 134 -10.08 -8.96 -8.60
C GLU A 134 -9.39 -8.05 -7.57
N THR A 135 -9.21 -8.53 -6.34
CA THR A 135 -8.59 -7.77 -5.25
C THR A 135 -7.08 -8.00 -5.16
N PRO A 136 -6.31 -7.02 -4.65
CA PRO A 136 -4.92 -7.22 -4.23
C PRO A 136 -4.71 -8.38 -3.24
N ALA A 137 -5.70 -8.64 -2.38
CA ALA A 137 -5.64 -9.72 -1.41
C ALA A 137 -5.55 -11.10 -2.09
N GLY A 138 -6.11 -11.26 -3.30
CA GLY A 138 -6.02 -12.49 -4.08
C GLY A 138 -4.58 -12.94 -4.34
N ILE A 139 -3.64 -11.99 -4.53
CA ILE A 139 -2.22 -12.32 -4.72
C ILE A 139 -1.62 -12.92 -3.43
N ILE A 140 -1.96 -12.36 -2.28
CA ILE A 140 -1.45 -12.81 -0.97
C ILE A 140 -2.10 -14.14 -0.56
N LEU A 141 -3.36 -14.34 -0.93
CA LEU A 141 -4.19 -15.47 -0.50
C LEU A 141 -4.20 -16.65 -1.46
N ALA A 142 -3.59 -16.53 -2.64
CA ALA A 142 -3.54 -17.59 -3.63
C ALA A 142 -2.94 -18.88 -3.04
N GLU A 143 -3.47 -20.03 -3.48
CA GLU A 143 -2.98 -21.34 -3.05
C GLU A 143 -1.50 -21.53 -3.43
N ASN A 144 -1.16 -21.18 -4.67
CA ASN A 144 0.20 -21.22 -5.18
C ASN A 144 0.68 -19.79 -5.43
N ILE A 145 1.61 -19.30 -4.60
CA ILE A 145 2.22 -17.99 -4.80
C ILE A 145 3.25 -18.11 -5.92
N SER A 146 2.95 -17.45 -7.04
CA SER A 146 3.92 -17.25 -8.11
C SER A 146 4.00 -15.77 -8.45
N LEU A 147 5.21 -15.23 -8.40
CA LEU A 147 5.50 -13.85 -8.80
C LEU A 147 5.78 -13.72 -10.30
N THR A 148 5.64 -14.81 -11.04
CA THR A 148 5.99 -14.88 -12.47
C THR A 148 4.90 -15.48 -13.36
N ASP A 149 3.88 -16.14 -12.81
CA ASP A 149 2.81 -16.75 -13.60
C ASP A 149 1.72 -15.73 -13.98
N LYS A 150 0.82 -15.40 -13.04
CA LYS A 150 -0.31 -14.46 -13.24
C LYS A 150 0.06 -12.99 -13.12
N VAL A 151 1.21 -12.71 -12.49
CA VAL A 151 1.70 -11.35 -12.24
C VAL A 151 3.07 -11.13 -12.88
N LYS A 152 3.44 -9.86 -13.04
CA LYS A 152 4.75 -9.42 -13.50
C LYS A 152 5.35 -8.48 -12.46
N ILE A 153 6.62 -8.70 -12.13
CA ILE A 153 7.40 -7.77 -11.32
C ILE A 153 7.77 -6.55 -12.18
N VAL A 154 7.42 -5.35 -11.72
CA VAL A 154 7.67 -4.08 -12.43
C VAL A 154 8.65 -3.17 -11.72
N ASP A 155 8.78 -3.29 -10.40
CA ASP A 155 9.86 -2.67 -9.63
C ASP A 155 10.38 -3.64 -8.58
N TYR A 156 11.69 -3.55 -8.31
CA TYR A 156 12.35 -4.28 -7.24
C TYR A 156 13.43 -3.41 -6.62
N ARG A 157 13.38 -3.31 -5.29
CA ARG A 157 14.36 -2.58 -4.50
C ARG A 157 14.74 -3.41 -3.29
N ARG A 158 16.04 -3.49 -3.03
CA ARG A 158 16.58 -4.16 -1.85
C ARG A 158 17.56 -3.24 -1.15
N THR A 159 17.38 -3.11 0.16
CA THR A 159 18.30 -2.43 1.07
C THR A 159 18.88 -3.45 2.05
N ALA A 160 19.71 -3.00 3.00
CA ALA A 160 20.15 -3.87 4.09
C ALA A 160 19.00 -4.30 5.01
N GLU A 161 17.89 -3.56 5.03
CA GLU A 161 16.79 -3.76 5.98
C GLU A 161 15.53 -4.32 5.32
N THR A 162 15.30 -3.99 4.04
CA THR A 162 14.02 -4.27 3.39
C THR A 162 14.16 -4.79 1.96
N ILE A 163 13.21 -5.62 1.55
CA ILE A 163 12.95 -5.99 0.16
C ILE A 163 11.59 -5.43 -0.24
N ARG A 164 11.53 -4.76 -1.39
CA ARG A 164 10.29 -4.24 -1.99
C ARG A 164 10.13 -4.86 -3.37
N VAL A 165 8.96 -5.43 -3.64
CA VAL A 165 8.61 -5.99 -4.95
C VAL A 165 7.26 -5.44 -5.36
N GLU A 166 7.22 -4.73 -6.49
CA GLU A 166 5.99 -4.25 -7.08
C GLU A 166 5.52 -5.21 -8.18
N LEU A 167 4.25 -5.60 -8.10
CA LEU A 167 3.59 -6.59 -8.94
C LEU A 167 2.41 -5.95 -9.66
N VAL A 168 2.27 -6.23 -10.95
CA VAL A 168 1.06 -5.94 -11.73
C VAL A 168 0.50 -7.24 -12.29
N ARG A 169 -0.82 -7.29 -12.49
CA ARG A 169 -1.45 -8.43 -13.17
C ARG A 169 -1.05 -8.45 -14.65
N LYS A 170 -0.77 -9.64 -15.20
CA LYS A 170 -0.48 -9.78 -16.64
C LYS A 170 -1.75 -9.66 -17.50
N SER A 171 -2.88 -10.13 -16.99
CA SER A 171 -4.18 -10.09 -17.68
C SER A 171 -4.71 -8.65 -17.82
N ASP A 172 -4.46 -7.83 -16.80
CA ASP A 172 -4.83 -6.41 -16.80
C ASP A 172 -3.80 -5.57 -16.01
N PRO A 173 -2.71 -5.15 -16.68
CA PRO A 173 -1.70 -4.29 -16.05
C PRO A 173 -2.21 -2.89 -15.70
N GLY A 174 -3.34 -2.46 -16.27
CA GLY A 174 -3.94 -1.14 -16.01
C GLY A 174 -4.82 -1.12 -14.76
N ALA A 175 -5.12 -2.28 -14.17
CA ALA A 175 -5.97 -2.39 -13.00
C ALA A 175 -5.30 -1.95 -11.68
N GLY A 176 -4.05 -1.48 -11.73
CA GLY A 176 -3.27 -1.08 -10.56
C GLY A 176 -2.11 -2.03 -10.26
N SER A 177 -1.45 -1.79 -9.12
CA SER A 177 -0.29 -2.57 -8.66
C SER A 177 -0.37 -2.92 -7.18
N VAL A 178 0.40 -3.94 -6.81
CA VAL A 178 0.61 -4.35 -5.42
C VAL A 178 2.10 -4.36 -5.13
N THR A 179 2.54 -3.54 -4.18
CA THR A 179 3.91 -3.59 -3.66
C THR A 179 3.94 -4.38 -2.36
N LEU A 180 4.71 -5.46 -2.32
CA LEU A 180 5.00 -6.21 -1.10
C LEU A 180 6.31 -5.73 -0.50
N VAL A 181 6.32 -5.51 0.82
CA VAL A 181 7.48 -5.02 1.56
C VAL A 181 7.82 -6.01 2.67
N PHE A 182 9.03 -6.53 2.61
CA PHE A 182 9.57 -7.50 3.56
C PHE A 182 10.71 -6.87 4.35
N ALA A 183 10.83 -7.23 5.63
CA ALA A 183 12.11 -7.16 6.33
C ALA A 183 13.08 -8.16 5.68
N GLU A 184 14.38 -7.87 5.62
CA GLU A 184 15.37 -8.74 4.96
C GLU A 184 15.87 -9.87 5.87
N SER A 185 16.04 -9.60 7.18
CA SER A 185 16.73 -10.51 8.11
C SER A 185 16.15 -10.44 9.54
N PRO A 186 15.32 -11.42 9.97
CA PRO A 186 14.76 -12.50 9.13
C PRO A 186 13.81 -11.94 8.07
N MET A 187 13.60 -12.71 6.98
CA MET A 187 12.62 -12.34 5.97
C MET A 187 11.22 -12.40 6.58
N GLN A 188 10.49 -11.28 6.55
CA GLN A 188 9.13 -11.21 7.07
C GLN A 188 8.30 -10.19 6.29
N LEU A 189 7.07 -10.52 5.89
CA LEU A 189 6.14 -9.55 5.30
C LEU A 189 5.76 -8.52 6.37
N ARG A 190 6.08 -7.25 6.09
CA ARG A 190 5.83 -6.14 7.02
C ARG A 190 4.76 -5.19 6.53
N GLN A 191 4.58 -5.09 5.22
CA GLN A 191 3.69 -4.12 4.64
C GLN A 191 3.32 -4.52 3.22
N TRP A 192 2.14 -4.11 2.78
CA TRP A 192 1.84 -4.02 1.36
C TRP A 192 1.21 -2.68 1.02
N ILE A 193 1.34 -2.30 -0.24
CA ILE A 193 0.77 -1.07 -0.80
C ILE A 193 -0.05 -1.48 -2.01
N VAL A 194 -1.29 -1.04 -2.05
CA VAL A 194 -2.17 -1.18 -3.20
C VAL A 194 -2.24 0.17 -3.87
N THR A 195 -1.97 0.20 -5.17
CA THR A 195 -2.16 1.39 -6.00
C THR A 195 -3.24 1.06 -7.03
N ASP A 196 -4.33 1.82 -7.04
CA ASP A 196 -5.43 1.61 -7.98
C ASP A 196 -5.14 2.24 -9.37
N PRO A 197 -5.99 2.03 -10.40
CA PRO A 197 -5.79 2.61 -11.74
C PRO A 197 -5.72 4.14 -11.78
N THR A 198 -6.26 4.82 -10.76
CA THR A 198 -6.26 6.28 -10.65
C THR A 198 -5.04 6.82 -9.89
N GLY A 199 -4.20 5.92 -9.35
CA GLY A 199 -3.02 6.26 -8.57
C GLY A 199 -3.32 6.47 -7.08
N ILE A 200 -4.51 6.11 -6.60
CA ILE A 200 -4.83 6.15 -5.17
C ILE A 200 -4.09 5.00 -4.49
N GLU A 201 -3.27 5.35 -3.51
CA GLU A 201 -2.51 4.38 -2.72
C GLU A 201 -3.20 4.07 -1.39
N THR A 202 -3.27 2.79 -1.05
CA THR A 202 -3.62 2.30 0.28
C THR A 202 -2.48 1.45 0.80
N THR A 203 -1.86 1.91 1.89
CA THR A 203 -0.77 1.20 2.56
C THR A 203 -1.31 0.46 3.77
N VAL A 204 -0.96 -0.82 3.92
CA VAL A 204 -1.22 -1.59 5.14
C VAL A 204 0.10 -2.05 5.74
N THR A 205 0.34 -1.68 6.98
CA THR A 205 1.54 -2.05 7.75
C THR A 205 1.16 -3.04 8.84
N LEU A 206 1.94 -4.11 8.99
CA LEU A 206 1.74 -5.17 9.96
C LEU A 206 2.65 -5.02 11.18
N PHE A 207 2.06 -5.27 12.34
CA PHE A 207 2.70 -5.25 13.65
C PHE A 207 2.36 -6.53 14.41
N ASN A 208 3.24 -6.92 15.34
CA ASN A 208 3.03 -8.09 16.20
C ASN A 208 2.66 -9.35 15.41
N THR A 209 3.29 -9.54 14.25
CA THR A 209 2.99 -10.65 13.34
C THR A 209 3.39 -11.97 13.98
N GLU A 210 2.42 -12.87 14.11
CA GLU A 210 2.59 -14.25 14.51
C GLU A 210 2.17 -15.17 13.36
N GLU A 211 3.10 -15.99 12.88
CA GLU A 211 2.89 -16.98 11.82
C GLU A 211 2.67 -18.37 12.43
N HIS A 212 2.02 -19.27 11.69
CA HIS A 212 1.76 -20.66 12.09
C HIS A 212 0.95 -20.82 13.40
N VAL A 213 0.13 -19.82 13.70
CA VAL A 213 -0.78 -19.84 14.86
C VAL A 213 -2.04 -20.65 14.59
N SER A 214 -2.61 -21.23 15.65
CA SER A 214 -3.95 -21.82 15.59
C SER A 214 -5.00 -20.70 15.55
N LEU A 215 -5.86 -20.73 14.53
CA LEU A 215 -6.94 -19.78 14.35
C LEU A 215 -8.28 -20.51 14.44
N ASP A 216 -9.26 -19.87 15.07
CA ASP A 216 -10.63 -20.38 15.11
C ASP A 216 -11.25 -20.32 13.70
N PRO A 217 -11.71 -21.45 13.12
CA PRO A 217 -12.36 -21.45 11.81
C PRO A 217 -13.56 -20.50 11.70
N GLU A 218 -14.23 -20.17 12.82
CA GLU A 218 -15.36 -19.23 12.83
C GLU A 218 -14.95 -17.80 12.46
N LEU A 219 -13.67 -17.43 12.60
CA LEU A 219 -13.17 -16.09 12.22
C LEU A 219 -13.42 -15.77 10.73
N PHE A 220 -13.46 -16.80 9.90
CA PHE A 220 -13.57 -16.67 8.44
C PHE A 220 -14.98 -16.90 7.92
N LYS A 221 -15.97 -16.98 8.81
CA LYS A 221 -17.37 -16.96 8.42
C LYS A 221 -17.89 -15.53 8.43
N PHE A 222 -18.80 -15.26 7.50
CA PHE A 222 -19.53 -14.00 7.46
C PHE A 222 -20.96 -14.21 7.94
N ASP A 223 -21.28 -13.58 9.05
CA ASP A 223 -22.64 -13.49 9.58
C ASP A 223 -23.08 -12.03 9.66
N ARG A 224 -24.23 -11.74 9.07
CA ARG A 224 -24.82 -10.41 9.09
C ARG A 224 -25.43 -10.12 10.46
N ILE A 225 -25.15 -8.94 11.02
CA ILE A 225 -25.76 -8.50 12.27
C ILE A 225 -27.20 -8.05 12.00
N TRP A 226 -28.19 -8.81 12.46
CA TRP A 226 -29.59 -8.40 12.39
C TRP A 226 -29.99 -7.69 13.69
N PRO A 227 -30.64 -6.51 13.64
CA PRO A 227 -30.95 -5.71 14.84
C PRO A 227 -31.78 -6.39 15.94
N ASN A 228 -32.31 -7.61 15.75
CA ASN A 228 -33.24 -8.25 16.69
C ASN A 228 -32.96 -9.74 16.98
N GLN A 229 -31.73 -10.25 16.81
CA GLN A 229 -31.36 -11.58 17.33
C GLN A 229 -30.59 -11.46 18.65
N ARG A 230 -31.30 -11.06 19.71
CA ARG A 230 -30.91 -11.36 21.09
C ARG A 230 -31.77 -12.55 21.52
N ASN A 231 -31.17 -13.73 21.63
CA ASN A 231 -31.79 -14.83 22.39
C ASN A 231 -31.67 -14.53 23.89
#